data_AF-A0A3S0M7U4-F1
#
_entry.id   AF-A0A3S0M7U4-F1
#
_cell.length_a   1.000
_cell.length_b   1.000
_cell.length_c   1.000
_cell.angle_alpha   90.00
_cell.angle_beta   90.00
_cell.angle_gamma   90.00
#
_symmetry.space_group_name_H-M   'P 1'
#
loop_
_entity.id
_entity.type
_entity.pdbx_description
1 polymer ?
#
loop_
_entity_poly.entity_id
_entity_poly.type
_entity_poly.pdbx_seq_one_letter_code
_entity_poly.pdbx_strand_id
1 'polypeptide(L)'
;MILVKELYLKLIKFNLDLSNTLSSIWNVSYFIDEKVVDNEILEYLSNLALNHSHPEKSNNPTDPHFDSLNSVRGAAIHRIIHCYYDIKFCDTIFTTVENACDDSQTSVKVAILLNLAYLNYLDINRAFKIFIKLTDTNDALILKYCFKSASFFNKKFYSNMLPLMDKAIKNEELHDKGSYLIVHSWLLGYDNNKQYYNRFINSSKKAKLQALHIAEENIFAKALMDKKCLAILFEFINQIDDDFASSYSTLILRKFNNSNFKELLPLMKKYSKTILFRNQPRYFLQYLLQCAKDYPNECLELLENMKFNKVTTVQDRGHYDAEPVQLVLSIYSSLNNNFKTNKNQIERALSVFDDMLKLDHLRLNSNKVMDTLKTI
;
A
#
# COMPACT_ATOMS: atom_id res chain seq x y z
N MET A 1 -40.51 2.20 1.98
CA MET A 1 -39.63 1.94 3.14
C MET A 1 -40.38 1.40 4.36
N ILE A 2 -41.45 2.06 4.83
CA ILE A 2 -42.25 1.61 6.01
C ILE A 2 -42.73 0.15 5.88
N LEU A 3 -43.38 -0.22 4.76
CA LEU A 3 -43.89 -1.59 4.55
C LEU A 3 -42.78 -2.67 4.56
N VAL A 4 -41.60 -2.35 3.99
CA VAL A 4 -40.46 -3.30 3.94
C VAL A 4 -39.92 -3.55 5.34
N LYS A 5 -39.80 -2.50 6.16
CA LYS A 5 -39.36 -2.61 7.54
C LYS A 5 -40.36 -3.39 8.39
N GLU A 6 -41.66 -3.14 8.24
CA GLU A 6 -42.70 -3.89 8.95
C GLU A 6 -42.69 -5.39 8.62
N LEU A 7 -42.50 -5.75 7.35
CA LEU A 7 -42.35 -7.14 6.93
C LEU A 7 -41.09 -7.78 7.52
N TYR A 8 -39.98 -7.03 7.56
CA TYR A 8 -38.75 -7.50 8.17
C TYR A 8 -38.89 -7.74 9.68
N LEU A 9 -39.51 -6.82 10.41
CA LEU A 9 -39.78 -6.97 11.84
C LEU A 9 -40.66 -8.18 12.14
N LYS A 10 -41.58 -8.54 11.23
CA LYS A 10 -42.33 -9.80 11.33
C LYS A 10 -41.46 -11.02 11.04
N LEU A 11 -40.58 -10.95 10.02
CA LEU A 11 -39.68 -12.04 9.64
C LEU A 11 -38.77 -12.46 10.80
N ILE A 12 -38.11 -11.51 11.47
CA ILE A 12 -37.13 -11.79 12.53
C ILE A 12 -37.74 -12.37 13.81
N LYS A 13 -39.07 -12.42 13.90
CA LYS A 13 -39.82 -13.07 15.01
C LYS A 13 -40.05 -14.56 14.78
N PHE A 14 -39.85 -15.06 13.56
CA PHE A 14 -39.97 -16.49 13.27
C PHE A 14 -38.71 -17.25 13.69
N ASN A 15 -38.88 -18.55 13.94
CA ASN A 15 -37.75 -19.46 14.10
C ASN A 15 -37.19 -19.81 12.72
N LEU A 16 -36.17 -19.06 12.30
CA LEU A 16 -35.54 -19.21 10.99
C LEU A 16 -34.50 -20.33 11.03
N ASP A 17 -34.37 -21.09 9.94
CA ASP A 17 -33.21 -21.96 9.73
C ASP A 17 -31.92 -21.14 9.56
N LEU A 18 -30.77 -21.81 9.52
CA LEU A 18 -29.47 -21.15 9.41
C LEU A 18 -29.35 -20.24 8.17
N SER A 19 -29.84 -20.70 7.02
CA SER A 19 -29.74 -19.96 5.76
C SER A 19 -30.60 -18.70 5.79
N ASN A 20 -31.83 -18.83 6.29
CA ASN A 20 -32.77 -17.73 6.45
C ASN A 20 -32.32 -16.76 7.55
N THR A 21 -31.69 -17.24 8.62
CA THR A 21 -31.08 -16.40 9.67
C THR A 21 -29.97 -15.54 9.09
N LEU A 22 -29.01 -16.13 8.38
CA LEU A 22 -27.93 -15.38 7.72
C LEU A 22 -28.49 -14.36 6.70
N SER A 23 -29.44 -14.78 5.88
CA SER A 23 -30.09 -13.90 4.91
C SER A 23 -30.76 -12.71 5.57
N SER A 24 -31.44 -12.93 6.70
CA SER A 24 -32.07 -11.86 7.46
C SER A 24 -31.06 -10.88 8.08
N ILE A 25 -29.89 -11.34 8.52
CA ILE A 25 -28.79 -10.47 9.00
C ILE A 25 -28.23 -9.64 7.84
N TRP A 26 -27.95 -10.29 6.70
CA TRP A 26 -27.40 -9.59 5.54
C TRP A 26 -28.36 -8.53 5.00
N ASN A 27 -29.66 -8.79 5.03
CA ASN A 27 -30.69 -7.82 4.66
C ASN A 27 -30.72 -6.58 5.57
N VAL A 28 -30.15 -6.62 6.79
CA VAL A 28 -30.02 -5.42 7.63
C VAL A 28 -29.15 -4.34 6.98
N SER A 29 -28.26 -4.70 6.05
CA SER A 29 -27.45 -3.73 5.31
C SER A 29 -28.32 -2.65 4.66
N TYR A 30 -29.47 -3.04 4.08
CA TYR A 30 -30.42 -2.10 3.50
C TYR A 30 -30.93 -1.07 4.53
N PHE A 31 -31.29 -1.52 5.74
CA PHE A 31 -31.77 -0.61 6.79
C PHE A 31 -30.66 0.25 7.39
N ILE A 32 -29.42 -0.24 7.40
CA ILE A 32 -28.23 0.53 7.80
C ILE A 32 -27.96 1.64 6.79
N ASP A 33 -27.94 1.31 5.49
CA ASP A 33 -27.66 2.27 4.41
C ASP A 33 -28.71 3.39 4.38
N GLU A 34 -29.99 3.03 4.59
CA GLU A 34 -31.11 3.97 4.69
C GLU A 34 -31.22 4.64 6.08
N LYS A 35 -30.39 4.26 7.05
CA LYS A 35 -30.39 4.77 8.43
C LYS A 35 -31.73 4.65 9.15
N VAL A 36 -32.44 3.54 8.97
CA VAL A 36 -33.77 3.26 9.54
C VAL A 36 -33.80 2.07 10.50
N VAL A 37 -32.64 1.61 10.98
CA VAL A 37 -32.55 0.61 12.06
C VAL A 37 -33.23 1.16 13.32
N ASP A 38 -33.94 0.32 14.07
CA ASP A 38 -34.48 0.64 15.39
C ASP A 38 -33.98 -0.35 16.45
N ASN A 39 -34.44 -0.15 17.69
CA ASN A 39 -34.06 -1.01 18.82
C ASN A 39 -34.44 -2.48 18.59
N GLU A 40 -35.56 -2.78 17.91
CA GLU A 40 -35.99 -4.16 17.70
C GLU A 40 -35.04 -4.90 16.73
N ILE A 41 -34.62 -4.23 15.64
CA ILE A 41 -33.60 -4.78 14.73
C ILE A 41 -32.25 -4.89 15.44
N LEU A 42 -31.87 -3.90 16.24
CA LEU A 42 -30.59 -3.92 16.95
C LEU A 42 -30.54 -5.02 18.01
N GLU A 43 -31.61 -5.18 18.81
CA GLU A 43 -31.76 -6.24 19.81
C GLU A 43 -31.74 -7.62 19.17
N TYR A 44 -32.39 -7.79 18.02
CA TYR A 44 -32.33 -9.01 17.23
C TYR A 44 -30.88 -9.38 16.87
N LEU A 45 -30.12 -8.42 16.31
CA LEU A 45 -28.73 -8.63 15.98
C LEU A 45 -27.88 -8.92 17.23
N SER A 46 -28.07 -8.16 18.32
CA SER A 46 -27.33 -8.35 19.57
C SER A 46 -27.57 -9.73 20.17
N ASN A 47 -28.82 -10.21 20.13
CA ASN A 47 -29.14 -11.56 20.58
C ASN A 47 -28.46 -12.63 19.72
N LEU A 48 -28.48 -12.49 18.39
CA LEU A 48 -27.79 -13.43 17.50
C LEU A 48 -26.27 -13.43 17.71
N ALA A 49 -25.68 -12.25 17.89
CA ALA A 49 -24.25 -12.08 18.11
C ALA A 49 -23.75 -12.84 19.35
N LEU A 50 -24.54 -12.85 20.43
CA LEU A 50 -24.14 -13.42 21.72
C LEU A 50 -24.63 -14.86 21.93
N ASN A 51 -25.83 -15.18 21.42
CA ASN A 51 -26.56 -16.38 21.86
C ASN A 51 -26.78 -17.43 20.77
N HIS A 52 -26.59 -17.13 19.47
CA HIS A 52 -26.77 -18.14 18.42
C HIS A 52 -25.81 -19.31 18.62
N SER A 53 -26.20 -20.54 18.29
CA SER A 53 -25.34 -21.73 18.47
C SER A 53 -24.00 -21.62 17.74
N HIS A 54 -22.97 -22.22 18.32
CA HIS A 54 -21.63 -22.30 17.74
C HIS A 54 -21.59 -23.43 16.70
N PRO A 55 -21.18 -23.20 15.44
CA PRO A 55 -20.89 -24.30 14.50
C PRO A 55 -19.80 -25.21 15.04
N GLU A 56 -20.00 -26.53 14.95
CA GLU A 56 -19.06 -27.55 15.49
C GLU A 56 -17.65 -27.44 14.90
N LYS A 57 -17.53 -26.89 13.68
CA LYS A 57 -16.26 -26.59 13.00
C LYS A 57 -16.36 -25.24 12.30
N SER A 58 -15.25 -24.50 12.28
CA SER A 58 -15.10 -23.34 11.40
C SER A 58 -15.22 -23.80 9.95
N ASN A 59 -15.95 -23.04 9.12
CA ASN A 59 -16.12 -23.35 7.71
C ASN A 59 -14.80 -23.16 6.97
N ASN A 60 -14.01 -22.16 7.38
CA ASN A 60 -12.67 -21.91 6.85
C ASN A 60 -11.67 -21.53 7.95
N PRO A 61 -11.02 -22.53 8.59
CA PRO A 61 -10.11 -22.29 9.72
C PRO A 61 -8.88 -21.44 9.36
N THR A 62 -8.46 -21.42 8.10
CA THR A 62 -7.31 -20.64 7.62
C THR A 62 -7.69 -19.22 7.18
N ASP A 63 -8.99 -18.97 6.95
CA ASP A 63 -9.53 -17.65 6.62
C ASP A 63 -10.71 -17.26 7.53
N PRO A 64 -10.42 -16.87 8.79
CA PRO A 64 -11.46 -16.41 9.72
C PRO A 64 -12.18 -15.14 9.25
N HIS A 65 -11.66 -14.41 8.26
CA HIS A 65 -12.37 -13.27 7.67
C HIS A 65 -13.55 -13.72 6.81
N PHE A 66 -13.40 -14.79 6.02
CA PHE A 66 -14.54 -15.37 5.32
C PHE A 66 -15.65 -15.78 6.29
N ASP A 67 -15.29 -16.47 7.38
CA ASP A 67 -16.25 -16.89 8.40
C ASP A 67 -16.82 -15.71 9.18
N SER A 68 -16.11 -14.59 9.28
CA SER A 68 -16.60 -13.37 9.96
C SER A 68 -17.84 -12.77 9.29
N LEU A 69 -18.05 -13.04 8.00
CA LEU A 69 -19.21 -12.54 7.24
C LEU A 69 -20.29 -13.61 7.02
N ASN A 70 -19.92 -14.88 7.14
CA ASN A 70 -20.76 -16.03 6.78
C ASN A 70 -21.15 -16.92 7.96
N SER A 71 -20.76 -16.55 9.18
CA SER A 71 -21.30 -17.11 10.43
C SER A 71 -22.33 -16.16 11.03
N VAL A 72 -23.35 -16.70 11.71
CA VAL A 72 -24.43 -15.89 12.29
C VAL A 72 -23.87 -14.86 13.28
N ARG A 73 -23.02 -15.29 14.22
CA ARG A 73 -22.43 -14.40 15.23
C ARG A 73 -21.53 -13.33 14.61
N GLY A 74 -20.64 -13.73 13.69
CA GLY A 74 -19.73 -12.80 13.00
C GLY A 74 -20.49 -11.77 12.15
N ALA A 75 -21.45 -12.23 11.35
CA ALA A 75 -22.27 -11.38 10.50
C ALA A 75 -23.11 -10.40 11.34
N ALA A 76 -23.68 -10.86 12.45
CA ALA A 76 -24.44 -10.01 13.36
C ALA A 76 -23.53 -8.91 13.96
N ILE A 77 -22.36 -9.27 14.49
CA ILE A 77 -21.37 -8.30 15.00
C ILE A 77 -20.98 -7.27 13.94
N HIS A 78 -20.73 -7.71 12.71
CA HIS A 78 -20.45 -6.81 11.61
C HIS A 78 -21.59 -5.80 11.40
N ARG A 79 -22.85 -6.24 11.41
CA ARG A 79 -24.00 -5.32 11.21
C ARG A 79 -24.19 -4.38 12.39
N ILE A 80 -24.02 -4.85 13.62
CA ILE A 80 -24.13 -4.02 14.84
C ILE A 80 -23.11 -2.87 14.80
N ILE A 81 -21.85 -3.14 14.45
CA ILE A 81 -20.82 -2.09 14.37
C ILE A 81 -21.17 -1.04 13.31
N HIS A 82 -21.80 -1.44 12.20
CA HIS A 82 -22.22 -0.52 11.14
C HIS A 82 -23.44 0.34 11.51
N CYS A 83 -24.10 0.06 12.63
CA CYS A 83 -25.11 0.96 13.22
C CYS A 83 -24.50 2.17 13.97
N TYR A 84 -23.18 2.42 13.85
CA TYR A 84 -22.47 3.51 14.54
C TYR A 84 -23.00 4.93 14.24
N TYR A 85 -23.85 5.09 13.24
CA TYR A 85 -24.37 6.39 12.82
C TYR A 85 -25.41 6.98 13.78
N ASP A 86 -26.01 6.19 14.68
CA ASP A 86 -26.96 6.66 15.68
C ASP A 86 -26.38 6.53 17.09
N ILE A 87 -26.18 7.68 17.75
CA ILE A 87 -25.65 7.76 19.12
C ILE A 87 -26.54 7.06 20.16
N LYS A 88 -27.84 6.91 19.89
CA LYS A 88 -28.77 6.20 20.80
C LYS A 88 -28.42 4.72 20.92
N PHE A 89 -27.76 4.15 19.92
CA PHE A 89 -27.33 2.75 19.91
C PHE A 89 -25.99 2.55 20.61
N CYS A 90 -25.30 3.61 21.05
CA CYS A 90 -23.95 3.56 21.57
C CYS A 90 -23.75 2.47 22.64
N ASP A 91 -24.56 2.47 23.70
CA ASP A 91 -24.40 1.51 24.79
C ASP A 91 -24.72 0.09 24.35
N THR A 92 -25.80 -0.14 23.61
CA THR A 92 -26.15 -1.47 23.10
C THR A 92 -25.06 -2.03 22.18
N ILE A 93 -24.53 -1.22 21.27
CA ILE A 93 -23.44 -1.59 20.37
C ILE A 93 -22.21 -1.98 21.18
N PHE A 94 -21.73 -1.09 22.07
CA PHE A 94 -20.51 -1.36 22.82
C PHE A 94 -20.66 -2.53 23.78
N THR A 95 -21.74 -2.62 24.57
CA THR A 95 -21.95 -3.75 25.48
C THR A 95 -22.00 -5.07 24.72
N THR A 96 -22.64 -5.11 23.56
CA THR A 96 -22.65 -6.32 22.72
C THR A 96 -21.24 -6.68 22.24
N VAL A 97 -20.50 -5.72 21.69
CA VAL A 97 -19.15 -5.95 21.16
C VAL A 97 -18.15 -6.29 22.26
N GLU A 98 -18.24 -5.65 23.42
CA GLU A 98 -17.41 -5.91 24.61
C GLU A 98 -17.59 -7.35 25.10
N ASN A 99 -18.84 -7.85 25.15
CA ASN A 99 -19.15 -9.24 25.49
C ASN A 99 -18.66 -10.22 24.42
N ALA A 100 -18.82 -9.88 23.14
CA ALA A 100 -18.36 -10.72 22.03
C ALA A 100 -16.84 -10.81 21.90
N CYS A 101 -16.07 -9.98 22.62
CA CYS A 101 -14.61 -10.09 22.64
C CYS A 101 -14.12 -11.43 23.22
N ASP A 102 -14.91 -12.04 24.10
CA ASP A 102 -14.58 -13.32 24.75
C ASP A 102 -15.14 -14.52 23.98
N ASP A 103 -15.70 -14.32 22.77
CA ASP A 103 -16.23 -15.40 21.95
C ASP A 103 -15.13 -16.44 21.64
N SER A 104 -15.50 -17.72 21.65
CA SER A 104 -14.58 -18.81 21.34
C SER A 104 -14.16 -18.82 19.87
N GLN A 105 -14.92 -18.18 18.98
CA GLN A 105 -14.63 -18.09 17.56
C GLN A 105 -13.65 -16.96 17.23
N THR A 106 -12.55 -17.34 16.58
CA THR A 106 -11.62 -16.39 15.96
C THR A 106 -12.31 -15.49 14.94
N SER A 107 -13.27 -16.01 14.16
CA SER A 107 -14.01 -15.24 13.16
C SER A 107 -14.83 -14.08 13.76
N VAL A 108 -15.41 -14.26 14.95
CA VAL A 108 -16.14 -13.20 15.66
C VAL A 108 -15.17 -12.09 16.10
N LYS A 109 -14.01 -12.46 16.68
CA LYS A 109 -12.96 -11.50 17.05
C LYS A 109 -12.43 -10.73 15.82
N VAL A 110 -12.27 -11.43 14.69
CA VAL A 110 -11.87 -10.82 13.41
C VAL A 110 -12.96 -9.88 12.88
N ALA A 111 -14.24 -10.23 13.00
CA ALA A 111 -15.37 -9.36 12.63
C ALA A 111 -15.31 -8.02 13.38
N ILE A 112 -15.00 -8.07 14.69
CA ILE A 112 -14.79 -6.88 15.52
C ILE A 112 -13.58 -6.08 15.00
N LEU A 113 -12.40 -6.70 14.94
CA LEU A 113 -11.15 -6.01 14.60
C LEU A 113 -11.18 -5.29 13.24
N LEU A 114 -11.86 -5.86 12.24
CA LEU A 114 -11.96 -5.29 10.89
C LEU A 114 -12.82 -4.03 10.82
N ASN A 115 -13.77 -3.88 11.75
CA ASN A 115 -14.79 -2.82 11.72
C ASN A 115 -14.68 -1.86 12.91
N LEU A 116 -13.86 -2.18 13.91
CA LEU A 116 -13.78 -1.46 15.18
C LEU A 116 -13.54 0.06 15.03
N ALA A 117 -12.81 0.48 14.00
CA ALA A 117 -12.58 1.89 13.72
C ALA A 117 -13.85 2.73 13.52
N TYR A 118 -14.97 2.13 13.08
CA TYR A 118 -16.26 2.83 12.97
C TYR A 118 -16.78 3.26 14.34
N LEU A 119 -16.50 2.52 15.40
CA LEU A 119 -16.95 2.87 16.75
C LEU A 119 -16.23 4.10 17.34
N ASN A 120 -15.19 4.59 16.68
CA ASN A 120 -14.51 5.83 17.08
C ASN A 120 -15.43 7.05 17.00
N TYR A 121 -16.46 7.02 16.14
CA TYR A 121 -17.47 8.07 16.06
C TYR A 121 -18.36 8.14 17.31
N LEU A 122 -18.54 7.02 18.00
CA LEU A 122 -19.35 6.92 19.21
C LEU A 122 -18.51 7.14 20.47
N ASP A 123 -17.47 6.33 20.67
CA ASP A 123 -16.53 6.46 21.78
C ASP A 123 -15.18 5.81 21.43
N ILE A 124 -14.22 6.66 21.03
CA ILE A 124 -12.86 6.22 20.70
C ILE A 124 -12.14 5.55 21.87
N ASN A 125 -12.46 5.89 23.12
CA ASN A 125 -11.78 5.29 24.28
C ASN A 125 -12.29 3.87 24.53
N ARG A 126 -13.61 3.63 24.45
CA ARG A 126 -14.18 2.27 24.54
C ARG A 126 -13.75 1.40 23.36
N ALA A 127 -13.78 1.95 22.15
CA ALA A 127 -13.29 1.26 20.96
C ALA A 127 -11.81 0.86 21.12
N PHE A 128 -10.97 1.74 21.68
CA PHE A 128 -9.58 1.41 21.92
C PHE A 128 -9.36 0.35 23.01
N LYS A 129 -10.18 0.34 24.08
CA LYS A 129 -10.13 -0.72 25.10
C LYS A 129 -10.42 -2.10 24.50
N ILE A 130 -11.44 -2.19 23.63
CA ILE A 130 -11.76 -3.40 22.87
C ILE A 130 -10.57 -3.80 21.98
N PHE A 131 -9.97 -2.83 21.28
CA PHE A 131 -8.82 -3.08 20.42
C PHE A 131 -7.64 -3.69 21.18
N ILE A 132 -7.29 -3.11 22.33
CA ILE A 132 -6.19 -3.62 23.17
C ILE A 132 -6.50 -5.01 23.69
N LYS A 133 -7.73 -5.25 24.17
CA LYS A 133 -8.15 -6.59 24.63
C LYS A 133 -7.98 -7.65 23.54
N LEU A 134 -8.44 -7.38 22.32
CA LEU A 134 -8.38 -8.34 21.21
C LEU A 134 -6.98 -8.50 20.59
N THR A 135 -6.11 -7.51 20.74
CA THR A 135 -4.72 -7.56 20.25
C THR A 135 -3.73 -8.04 21.31
N ASP A 136 -4.20 -8.35 22.53
CA ASP A 136 -3.41 -9.00 23.56
C ASP A 136 -3.30 -10.52 23.34
N THR A 137 -2.73 -10.87 22.18
CA THR A 137 -2.43 -12.25 21.79
C THR A 137 -1.15 -12.28 20.96
N ASN A 138 -0.57 -13.46 20.77
CA ASN A 138 0.51 -13.70 19.80
C ASN A 138 0.02 -14.43 18.53
N ASP A 139 -1.29 -14.69 18.43
CA ASP A 139 -1.89 -15.35 17.27
C ASP A 139 -1.85 -14.45 16.03
N ALA A 140 -1.00 -14.80 15.07
CA ALA A 140 -0.83 -14.07 13.82
C ALA A 140 -2.13 -14.02 12.98
N LEU A 141 -2.99 -15.04 13.07
CA LEU A 141 -4.25 -15.08 12.34
C LEU A 141 -5.23 -14.01 12.81
N ILE A 142 -5.20 -13.64 14.09
CA ILE A 142 -5.99 -12.53 14.64
C ILE A 142 -5.30 -11.20 14.32
N LEU A 143 -4.00 -11.10 14.61
CA LEU A 143 -3.26 -9.84 14.54
C LEU A 143 -3.22 -9.26 13.12
N LYS A 144 -3.16 -10.08 12.07
CA LYS A 144 -3.14 -9.57 10.68
C LYS A 144 -4.37 -8.73 10.30
N TYR A 145 -5.50 -8.89 11.01
CA TYR A 145 -6.73 -8.14 10.75
C TYR A 145 -6.89 -6.88 11.62
N CYS A 146 -6.03 -6.64 12.61
CA CYS A 146 -6.15 -5.47 13.49
C CYS A 146 -5.57 -4.18 12.88
N PHE A 147 -4.61 -4.29 11.96
CA PHE A 147 -3.81 -3.13 11.52
C PHE A 147 -4.61 -2.07 10.75
N LYS A 148 -5.71 -2.45 10.10
CA LYS A 148 -6.63 -1.48 9.48
C LYS A 148 -7.19 -0.53 10.55
N SER A 149 -7.68 -1.08 11.67
CA SER A 149 -8.22 -0.30 12.78
C SER A 149 -7.13 0.42 13.58
N ALA A 150 -5.94 -0.19 13.70
CA ALA A 150 -4.80 0.38 14.41
C ALA A 150 -4.43 1.80 13.93
N SER A 151 -4.52 2.06 12.62
CA SER A 151 -4.16 3.35 12.03
C SER A 151 -5.01 4.51 12.59
N PHE A 152 -6.29 4.27 12.88
CA PHE A 152 -7.21 5.26 13.45
C PHE A 152 -6.91 5.58 14.92
N PHE A 153 -6.34 4.63 15.66
CA PHE A 153 -5.95 4.83 17.07
C PHE A 153 -4.59 5.49 17.22
N ASN A 154 -3.73 5.36 16.22
CA ASN A 154 -2.32 5.72 16.30
C ASN A 154 -2.08 7.17 16.77
N LYS A 155 -2.87 8.12 16.26
CA LYS A 155 -2.76 9.55 16.64
C LYS A 155 -2.98 9.79 18.13
N LYS A 156 -3.96 9.12 18.74
CA LYS A 156 -4.37 9.37 20.13
C LYS A 156 -3.65 8.46 21.12
N PHE A 157 -3.32 7.25 20.72
CA PHE A 157 -2.86 6.19 21.62
C PHE A 157 -1.52 5.56 21.20
N TYR A 158 -0.67 6.30 20.50
CA TYR A 158 0.64 5.81 20.00
C TYR A 158 1.43 5.01 21.04
N SER A 159 1.63 5.54 22.25
CA SER A 159 2.39 4.88 23.31
C SER A 159 1.79 3.53 23.75
N ASN A 160 0.46 3.39 23.68
CA ASN A 160 -0.22 2.14 24.00
C ASN A 160 -0.16 1.13 22.85
N MET A 161 0.18 1.57 21.63
CA MET A 161 0.30 0.72 20.43
C MET A 161 1.68 0.06 20.30
N LEU A 162 2.67 0.50 21.09
CA LEU A 162 4.03 0.00 21.03
C LEU A 162 4.15 -1.53 21.20
N PRO A 163 3.42 -2.20 22.12
CA PRO A 163 3.46 -3.66 22.23
C PRO A 163 2.98 -4.37 20.96
N LEU A 164 1.98 -3.83 20.25
CA LEU A 164 1.53 -4.39 18.97
C LEU A 164 2.59 -4.19 17.88
N MET A 165 3.25 -3.03 17.84
CA MET A 165 4.38 -2.80 16.92
C MET A 165 5.51 -3.80 17.19
N ASP A 166 5.81 -4.11 18.46
CA ASP A 166 6.82 -5.11 18.81
C ASP A 166 6.45 -6.52 18.31
N LYS A 167 5.17 -6.90 18.41
CA LYS A 167 4.67 -8.17 17.84
C LYS A 167 4.81 -8.18 16.31
N ALA A 168 4.46 -7.08 15.65
CA ALA A 168 4.61 -6.93 14.20
C ALA A 168 6.07 -7.00 13.75
N ILE A 169 7.01 -6.37 14.47
CA ILE A 169 8.44 -6.39 14.13
C ILE A 169 8.99 -7.82 14.21
N LYS A 170 8.62 -8.57 15.25
CA LYS A 170 9.13 -9.92 15.53
C LYS A 170 8.55 -11.02 14.64
N ASN A 171 7.40 -10.78 13.99
CA ASN A 171 6.72 -11.77 13.16
C ASN A 171 6.62 -11.30 11.70
N GLU A 172 7.39 -11.94 10.81
CA GLU A 172 7.45 -11.61 9.38
C GLU A 172 6.12 -11.82 8.63
N GLU A 173 5.24 -12.69 9.12
CA GLU A 173 3.88 -12.86 8.57
C GLU A 173 3.04 -11.58 8.72
N LEU A 174 3.33 -10.77 9.74
CA LEU A 174 2.63 -9.53 10.00
C LEU A 174 3.22 -8.34 9.23
N HIS A 175 4.38 -8.48 8.59
CA HIS A 175 5.07 -7.34 7.95
C HIS A 175 4.23 -6.69 6.85
N ASP A 176 3.41 -7.43 6.11
CA ASP A 176 2.58 -6.85 5.03
C ASP A 176 1.47 -5.93 5.55
N LYS A 177 1.00 -6.16 6.78
CA LYS A 177 -0.11 -5.40 7.38
C LYS A 177 0.37 -4.42 8.46
N GLY A 178 1.34 -4.84 9.26
CA GLY A 178 1.91 -4.06 10.36
C GLY A 178 2.88 -2.98 9.93
N SER A 179 3.45 -3.07 8.71
CA SER A 179 4.33 -2.04 8.15
C SER A 179 3.68 -0.67 8.14
N TYR A 180 2.41 -0.55 7.74
CA TYR A 180 1.68 0.72 7.70
C TYR A 180 1.66 1.39 9.06
N LEU A 181 1.31 0.65 10.12
CA LEU A 181 1.28 1.20 11.48
C LEU A 181 2.66 1.75 11.89
N ILE A 182 3.73 1.00 11.64
CA ILE A 182 5.09 1.36 12.09
C ILE A 182 5.66 2.51 11.25
N VAL A 183 5.66 2.38 9.92
CA VAL A 183 6.25 3.37 9.02
C VAL A 183 5.46 4.67 9.06
N HIS A 184 4.12 4.63 9.05
CA HIS A 184 3.32 5.86 9.19
C HIS A 184 3.52 6.54 10.55
N SER A 185 3.78 5.78 11.63
CA SER A 185 4.10 6.41 12.92
C SER A 185 5.33 7.30 12.83
N TRP A 186 6.37 6.89 12.09
CA TRP A 186 7.51 7.76 11.85
C TRP A 186 7.19 8.90 10.88
N LEU A 187 6.52 8.63 9.75
CA LEU A 187 6.15 9.66 8.78
C LEU A 187 5.33 10.79 9.44
N LEU A 188 4.38 10.43 10.29
CA LEU A 188 3.51 11.36 11.04
C LEU A 188 4.20 12.02 12.26
N GLY A 189 5.40 11.57 12.65
CA GLY A 189 6.15 12.14 13.77
C GLY A 189 5.74 11.64 15.15
N TYR A 190 5.10 10.47 15.23
CA TYR A 190 4.87 9.80 16.50
C TYR A 190 6.12 9.04 16.96
N ASP A 191 6.84 8.41 16.02
CA ASP A 191 8.18 7.82 16.26
C ASP A 191 9.29 8.84 15.94
N ASN A 192 9.45 9.87 16.78
CA ASN A 192 10.38 10.98 16.54
C ASN A 192 11.84 10.55 16.37
N ASN A 193 12.27 9.52 17.09
CA ASN A 193 13.66 9.03 17.09
C ASN A 193 13.89 7.90 16.07
N LYS A 194 12.91 7.59 15.23
CA LYS A 194 12.92 6.43 14.32
C LYS A 194 13.18 5.09 15.02
N GLN A 195 12.86 4.97 16.31
CA GLN A 195 13.23 3.78 17.08
C GLN A 195 12.52 2.54 16.54
N TYR A 196 11.21 2.62 16.33
CA TYR A 196 10.40 1.50 15.85
C TYR A 196 10.59 1.30 14.35
N TYR A 197 10.71 2.39 13.58
CA TYR A 197 11.07 2.32 12.16
C TYR A 197 12.39 1.57 11.96
N ASN A 198 13.47 1.97 12.63
CA ASN A 198 14.79 1.35 12.48
C ASN A 198 14.77 -0.12 12.90
N ARG A 199 14.06 -0.46 13.99
CA ARG A 199 13.90 -1.85 14.42
C ARG A 199 13.16 -2.69 13.38
N PHE A 200 12.14 -2.12 12.74
CA PHE A 200 11.38 -2.79 11.70
C PHE A 200 12.21 -3.03 10.44
N ILE A 201 12.85 -2.00 9.87
CA ILE A 201 13.61 -2.18 8.62
C ILE A 201 14.85 -3.07 8.78
N ASN A 202 15.33 -3.26 10.02
CA ASN A 202 16.42 -4.18 10.33
C ASN A 202 15.96 -5.61 10.64
N SER A 203 14.65 -5.89 10.72
CA SER A 203 14.16 -7.22 11.06
C SER A 203 14.13 -8.19 9.88
N SER A 204 13.87 -7.71 8.65
CA SER A 204 13.86 -8.57 7.46
C SER A 204 14.02 -7.77 6.15
N LYS A 205 14.29 -8.49 5.06
CA LYS A 205 14.22 -7.93 3.69
C LYS A 205 12.80 -7.45 3.36
N LYS A 206 11.79 -8.25 3.74
CA LYS A 206 10.37 -7.95 3.54
C LYS A 206 9.98 -6.62 4.20
N ALA A 207 10.47 -6.35 5.41
CA ALA A 207 10.24 -5.08 6.11
C ALA A 207 10.79 -3.86 5.34
N LYS A 208 11.99 -3.97 4.76
CA LYS A 208 12.58 -2.90 3.92
C LYS A 208 11.75 -2.65 2.66
N LEU A 209 11.33 -3.71 1.97
CA LEU A 209 10.48 -3.61 0.78
C LEU A 209 9.13 -2.98 1.10
N GLN A 210 8.52 -3.36 2.24
CA GLN A 210 7.28 -2.75 2.72
C GLN A 210 7.46 -1.26 3.08
N ALA A 211 8.59 -0.88 3.68
CA ALA A 211 8.90 0.53 3.91
C ALA A 211 9.04 1.34 2.61
N LEU A 212 9.68 0.76 1.58
CA LEU A 212 9.74 1.36 0.23
C LEU A 212 8.36 1.53 -0.39
N HIS A 213 7.52 0.48 -0.33
CA HIS A 213 6.15 0.52 -0.85
C HIS A 213 5.33 1.63 -0.19
N ILE A 214 5.40 1.75 1.15
CA ILE A 214 4.70 2.83 1.87
C ILE A 214 5.26 4.21 1.49
N ALA A 215 6.57 4.34 1.30
CA ALA A 215 7.17 5.59 0.82
C ALA A 215 6.66 5.96 -0.58
N GLU A 216 6.57 5.00 -1.51
CA GLU A 216 6.02 5.18 -2.86
C GLU A 216 4.59 5.72 -2.81
N GLU A 217 3.73 5.14 -1.97
CA GLU A 217 2.34 5.58 -1.86
C GLU A 217 2.20 7.01 -1.33
N ASN A 218 3.11 7.41 -0.44
CA ASN A 218 2.98 8.65 0.33
C ASN A 218 3.85 9.81 -0.17
N ILE A 219 4.82 9.57 -1.07
CA ILE A 219 5.79 10.58 -1.50
C ILE A 219 5.16 11.83 -2.11
N PHE A 220 3.99 11.75 -2.75
CA PHE A 220 3.26 12.90 -3.32
C PHE A 220 1.83 13.06 -2.78
N ALA A 221 1.50 12.45 -1.63
CA ALA A 221 0.12 12.42 -1.11
C ALA A 221 -0.46 13.82 -0.81
N LYS A 222 0.38 14.83 -0.57
CA LYS A 222 -0.01 16.22 -0.30
C LYS A 222 0.31 17.18 -1.45
N ALA A 223 0.35 16.66 -2.69
CA ALA A 223 0.83 17.34 -3.91
C ALA A 223 2.32 17.71 -3.92
N LEU A 224 2.90 18.08 -2.78
CA LEU A 224 4.34 18.28 -2.61
C LEU A 224 5.05 16.98 -2.24
N MET A 225 6.33 16.89 -2.61
CA MET A 225 7.18 15.77 -2.25
C MET A 225 7.43 15.69 -0.74
N ASP A 226 7.13 14.54 -0.13
CA ASP A 226 7.40 14.28 1.27
C ASP A 226 8.87 13.90 1.50
N LYS A 227 9.58 14.74 2.28
CA LYS A 227 11.01 14.57 2.56
C LYS A 227 11.34 13.29 3.34
N LYS A 228 10.43 12.82 4.22
CA LYS A 228 10.66 11.57 4.96
C LYS A 228 10.50 10.37 4.04
N CYS A 229 9.50 10.38 3.15
CA CYS A 229 9.35 9.36 2.12
C CYS A 229 10.58 9.31 1.20
N LEU A 230 11.06 10.48 0.74
CA LEU A 230 12.29 10.55 -0.05
C LEU A 230 13.51 10.01 0.71
N ALA A 231 13.61 10.24 2.02
CA ALA A 231 14.68 9.71 2.84
C ALA A 231 14.69 8.17 2.89
N ILE A 232 13.51 7.52 2.88
CA ILE A 232 13.38 6.05 2.78
C ILE A 232 13.97 5.56 1.46
N LEU A 233 13.68 6.24 0.35
CA LEU A 233 14.29 5.89 -0.94
C LEU A 233 15.82 6.00 -0.83
N PHE A 234 16.35 7.13 -0.36
CA PHE A 234 17.81 7.28 -0.21
C PHE A 234 18.46 6.23 0.70
N GLU A 235 17.76 5.71 1.70
CA GLU A 235 18.23 4.69 2.64
C GLU A 235 18.45 3.33 1.97
N PHE A 236 17.56 2.94 1.04
CA PHE A 236 17.63 1.64 0.36
C PHE A 236 18.20 1.68 -1.06
N ILE A 237 18.68 2.83 -1.51
CA ILE A 237 19.21 3.00 -2.88
C ILE A 237 20.44 2.15 -3.19
N ASN A 238 21.20 1.75 -2.16
CA ASN A 238 22.41 0.92 -2.30
C ASN A 238 22.15 -0.58 -2.11
N GLN A 239 20.89 -1.00 -2.00
CA GLN A 239 20.56 -2.43 -2.04
C GLN A 239 20.94 -3.02 -3.41
N ILE A 240 21.16 -4.33 -3.46
CA ILE A 240 21.69 -5.00 -4.66
C ILE A 240 20.79 -6.08 -5.24
N ASP A 241 19.70 -6.38 -4.56
CA ASP A 241 18.82 -7.50 -4.86
C ASP A 241 17.69 -7.10 -5.82
N ASP A 242 17.24 -8.05 -6.65
CA ASP A 242 16.29 -7.82 -7.74
C ASP A 242 14.90 -7.36 -7.27
N ASP A 243 14.48 -7.70 -6.04
CA ASP A 243 13.21 -7.20 -5.50
C ASP A 243 13.27 -5.68 -5.27
N PHE A 244 14.44 -5.17 -4.87
CA PHE A 244 14.65 -3.72 -4.76
C PHE A 244 14.70 -3.09 -6.15
N ALA A 245 15.37 -3.73 -7.12
CA ALA A 245 15.41 -3.22 -8.50
C ALA A 245 13.99 -3.10 -9.07
N SER A 246 13.16 -4.13 -8.86
CA SER A 246 11.74 -4.16 -9.23
C SER A 246 10.93 -3.07 -8.54
N SER A 247 11.18 -2.85 -7.25
CA SER A 247 10.48 -1.82 -6.47
C SER A 247 10.79 -0.41 -6.98
N TYR A 248 12.06 -0.10 -7.26
CA TYR A 248 12.45 1.19 -7.83
C TYR A 248 11.92 1.39 -9.24
N SER A 249 12.04 0.37 -10.09
CA SER A 249 11.54 0.38 -11.46
C SER A 249 10.03 0.69 -11.50
N THR A 250 9.26 0.04 -10.62
CA THR A 250 7.81 0.25 -10.48
C THR A 250 7.47 1.65 -9.94
N LEU A 251 8.21 2.11 -8.92
CA LEU A 251 8.07 3.45 -8.36
C LEU A 251 8.30 4.53 -9.40
N ILE A 252 9.33 4.38 -10.25
CA ILE A 252 9.63 5.32 -11.33
C ILE A 252 8.47 5.35 -12.33
N LEU A 253 8.01 4.18 -12.79
CA LEU A 253 6.88 4.09 -13.72
C LEU A 253 5.63 4.82 -13.20
N ARG A 254 5.32 4.68 -11.91
CA ARG A 254 4.04 5.14 -11.34
C ARG A 254 4.08 6.57 -10.81
N LYS A 255 5.23 7.06 -10.34
CA LYS A 255 5.32 8.31 -9.58
C LYS A 255 6.15 9.39 -10.27
N PHE A 256 7.03 9.05 -11.20
CA PHE A 256 7.92 10.03 -11.82
C PHE A 256 7.25 10.62 -13.04
N ASN A 257 7.31 11.95 -13.17
CA ASN A 257 6.82 12.66 -14.35
C ASN A 257 7.58 13.99 -14.52
N ASN A 258 7.39 14.65 -15.65
CA ASN A 258 8.16 15.85 -15.98
C ASN A 258 8.02 16.98 -14.94
N SER A 259 6.87 17.09 -14.25
CA SER A 259 6.61 18.15 -13.28
C SER A 259 7.44 18.00 -11.99
N ASN A 260 7.81 16.77 -11.61
CA ASN A 260 8.60 16.51 -10.41
C ASN A 260 10.09 16.22 -10.71
N PHE A 261 10.53 16.43 -11.95
CA PHE A 261 11.90 16.13 -12.38
C PHE A 261 12.97 16.79 -11.51
N LYS A 262 12.87 18.11 -11.30
CA LYS A 262 13.86 18.88 -10.53
C LYS A 262 13.95 18.42 -9.08
N GLU A 263 12.81 18.10 -8.48
CA GLU A 263 12.72 17.64 -7.09
C GLU A 263 13.35 16.25 -6.91
N LEU A 264 13.17 15.36 -7.88
CA LEU A 264 13.69 14.00 -7.85
C LEU A 264 15.13 13.89 -8.37
N LEU A 265 15.68 14.92 -9.03
CA LEU A 265 17.01 14.89 -9.64
C LEU A 265 18.12 14.41 -8.69
N PRO A 266 18.19 14.83 -7.40
CA PRO A 266 19.19 14.31 -6.47
C PRO A 266 19.11 12.78 -6.29
N LEU A 267 17.90 12.22 -6.23
CA LEU A 267 17.69 10.78 -6.13
C LEU A 267 18.12 10.09 -7.42
N MET A 268 17.71 10.64 -8.57
CA MET A 268 18.03 10.11 -9.89
C MET A 268 19.55 10.04 -10.13
N LYS A 269 20.30 11.08 -9.76
CA LYS A 269 21.77 11.11 -9.87
C LYS A 269 22.45 10.02 -9.05
N LYS A 270 21.85 9.61 -7.93
CA LYS A 270 22.35 8.49 -7.12
C LYS A 270 21.91 7.16 -7.75
N TYR A 271 20.62 7.03 -8.06
CA TYR A 271 20.00 5.84 -8.65
C TYR A 271 20.70 5.37 -9.92
N SER A 272 20.99 6.28 -10.86
CA SER A 272 21.61 5.97 -12.15
C SER A 272 23.00 5.32 -12.05
N LYS A 273 23.63 5.38 -10.87
CA LYS A 273 24.95 4.80 -10.60
C LYS A 273 24.88 3.44 -9.90
N THR A 274 23.69 3.00 -9.51
CA THR A 274 23.48 1.80 -8.70
C THR A 274 23.31 0.55 -9.56
N ILE A 275 23.44 -0.62 -8.91
CA ILE A 275 23.10 -1.90 -9.53
C ILE A 275 21.59 -2.03 -9.77
N LEU A 276 20.75 -1.39 -8.94
CA LEU A 276 19.28 -1.40 -9.10
C LEU A 276 18.86 -0.85 -10.45
N PHE A 277 19.45 0.27 -10.88
CA PHE A 277 19.25 0.83 -12.21
C PHE A 277 19.73 -0.13 -13.29
N ARG A 278 20.92 -0.73 -13.14
CA ARG A 278 21.47 -1.64 -14.15
C ARG A 278 20.60 -2.88 -14.36
N ASN A 279 20.03 -3.43 -13.29
CA ASN A 279 19.19 -4.62 -13.36
C ASN A 279 17.83 -4.33 -14.01
N GLN A 280 17.28 -3.11 -13.84
CA GLN A 280 15.98 -2.74 -14.43
C GLN A 280 15.93 -1.27 -14.91
N PRO A 281 16.65 -0.93 -16.00
CA PRO A 281 16.80 0.45 -16.46
C PRO A 281 15.60 0.97 -17.25
N ARG A 282 14.75 0.07 -17.79
CA ARG A 282 13.75 0.39 -18.81
C ARG A 282 12.84 1.57 -18.46
N TYR A 283 12.13 1.52 -17.33
CA TYR A 283 11.20 2.60 -16.97
C TYR A 283 11.92 3.91 -16.65
N PHE A 284 13.15 3.85 -16.15
CA PHE A 284 13.96 5.04 -15.97
C PHE A 284 14.34 5.68 -17.30
N LEU A 285 14.77 4.89 -18.29
CA LEU A 285 15.08 5.39 -19.63
C LEU A 285 13.86 6.00 -20.32
N GLN A 286 12.69 5.35 -20.21
CA GLN A 286 11.43 5.88 -20.74
C GLN A 286 11.04 7.20 -20.08
N TYR A 287 11.21 7.30 -18.77
CA TYR A 287 10.98 8.54 -18.04
C TYR A 287 11.94 9.65 -18.48
N LEU A 288 13.25 9.36 -18.61
CA LEU A 288 14.22 10.34 -19.12
C LEU A 288 13.89 10.79 -20.54
N LEU A 289 13.38 9.90 -21.40
CA LEU A 289 12.98 10.22 -22.77
C LEU A 289 11.84 11.25 -22.78
N GLN A 290 10.87 11.10 -21.89
CA GLN A 290 9.78 12.08 -21.73
C GLN A 290 10.30 13.45 -21.27
N CYS A 291 11.37 13.48 -20.48
CA CYS A 291 11.93 14.69 -19.89
C CYS A 291 13.04 15.35 -20.75
N ALA A 292 13.55 14.64 -21.76
CA ALA A 292 14.73 15.05 -22.53
C ALA A 292 14.55 16.40 -23.27
N LYS A 293 13.31 16.75 -23.62
CA LYS A 293 13.01 18.03 -24.26
C LYS A 293 13.24 19.22 -23.33
N ASP A 294 12.83 19.08 -22.07
CA ASP A 294 12.84 20.17 -21.09
C ASP A 294 14.11 20.19 -20.24
N TYR A 295 14.74 19.02 -20.05
CA TYR A 295 15.94 18.82 -19.22
C TYR A 295 17.05 18.04 -19.94
N PRO A 296 17.48 18.43 -21.15
CA PRO A 296 18.40 17.64 -21.96
C PRO A 296 19.78 17.43 -21.31
N ASN A 297 20.28 18.42 -20.58
CA ASN A 297 21.59 18.36 -19.93
C ASN A 297 21.61 17.36 -18.78
N GLU A 298 20.57 17.40 -17.95
CA GLU A 298 20.39 16.49 -16.83
C GLU A 298 20.12 15.06 -17.30
N CYS A 299 19.28 14.88 -18.34
CA CYS A 299 19.06 13.58 -18.95
C CYS A 299 20.35 12.99 -19.54
N LEU A 300 21.20 13.80 -20.16
CA LEU A 300 22.51 13.37 -20.66
C LEU A 300 23.42 12.89 -19.52
N GLU A 301 23.54 13.70 -18.45
CA GLU A 301 24.33 13.33 -17.27
C GLU A 301 23.86 12.00 -16.64
N LEU A 302 22.54 11.78 -16.59
CA LEU A 302 21.97 10.55 -16.04
C LEU A 302 22.26 9.34 -16.94
N LEU A 303 22.09 9.48 -18.26
CA LEU A 303 22.33 8.42 -19.25
C LEU A 303 23.80 7.97 -19.30
N GLU A 304 24.74 8.90 -19.18
CA GLU A 304 26.19 8.59 -19.20
C GLU A 304 26.62 7.59 -18.12
N ASN A 305 25.86 7.47 -17.02
CA ASN A 305 26.18 6.52 -15.94
C ASN A 305 25.98 5.05 -16.34
N MET A 306 25.24 4.78 -17.42
CA MET A 306 24.96 3.43 -17.91
C MET A 306 26.21 2.75 -18.51
N LYS A 307 27.20 3.52 -18.99
CA LYS A 307 28.49 3.04 -19.51
C LYS A 307 28.35 1.90 -20.54
N PHE A 308 27.97 2.25 -21.77
CA PHE A 308 27.78 1.34 -22.90
C PHE A 308 29.08 0.70 -23.44
N ASN A 309 30.25 1.10 -22.92
CA ASN A 309 31.55 0.60 -23.34
C ASN A 309 31.96 -0.74 -22.70
N LYS A 310 31.13 -1.33 -21.84
CA LYS A 310 31.40 -2.63 -21.21
C LYS A 310 30.75 -3.76 -22.01
N VAL A 311 31.46 -4.90 -22.11
CA VAL A 311 30.92 -6.13 -22.70
C VAL A 311 29.70 -6.57 -21.88
N THR A 312 28.51 -6.38 -22.46
CA THR A 312 27.24 -6.78 -21.86
C THR A 312 27.12 -8.30 -21.85
N THR A 313 26.73 -8.88 -20.72
CA THR A 313 26.30 -10.29 -20.67
C THR A 313 24.99 -10.46 -21.46
N VAL A 314 24.62 -11.69 -21.78
CA VAL A 314 23.33 -11.98 -22.46
C VAL A 314 22.14 -11.52 -21.59
N GLN A 315 22.27 -11.57 -20.27
CA GLN A 315 21.26 -11.08 -19.33
C GLN A 315 21.11 -9.56 -19.41
N ASP A 316 22.23 -8.81 -19.50
CA ASP A 316 22.20 -7.35 -19.65
C ASP A 316 21.45 -6.88 -20.93
N ARG A 317 21.45 -7.70 -21.99
CA ARG A 317 20.76 -7.41 -23.26
C ARG A 317 19.24 -7.52 -23.17
N GLY A 318 18.70 -8.19 -22.16
CA GLY A 318 17.26 -8.38 -21.98
C GLY A 318 16.55 -7.21 -21.27
N HIS A 319 17.32 -6.26 -20.72
CA HIS A 319 16.81 -5.26 -19.79
C HIS A 319 16.45 -3.90 -20.44
N TYR A 320 16.87 -3.66 -21.68
CA TYR A 320 16.55 -2.49 -22.49
C TYR A 320 16.78 -2.78 -23.98
N ASP A 321 16.11 -2.04 -24.88
CA ASP A 321 16.20 -2.28 -26.32
C ASP A 321 16.42 -0.98 -27.10
N ALA A 322 15.37 -0.37 -27.64
CA ALA A 322 15.49 0.88 -28.41
C ALA A 322 15.57 2.14 -27.53
N GLU A 323 15.18 2.04 -26.25
CA GLU A 323 15.02 3.20 -25.36
C GLU A 323 16.29 4.06 -25.21
N PRO A 324 17.50 3.51 -24.99
CA PRO A 324 18.71 4.33 -24.86
C PRO A 324 19.03 5.13 -26.13
N VAL A 325 18.84 4.51 -27.30
CA VAL A 325 19.09 5.12 -28.61
C VAL A 325 18.12 6.26 -28.87
N GLN A 326 16.83 6.04 -28.61
CA GLN A 326 15.81 7.09 -28.74
C GLN A 326 16.10 8.26 -27.79
N LEU A 327 16.53 7.97 -26.57
CA LEU A 327 16.86 8.98 -25.57
C LEU A 327 18.05 9.85 -26.00
N VAL A 328 19.17 9.26 -26.43
CA VAL A 328 20.34 10.06 -26.83
C VAL A 328 20.06 10.92 -28.06
N LEU A 329 19.28 10.43 -29.03
CA LEU A 329 18.85 11.22 -30.19
C LEU A 329 17.90 12.36 -29.81
N SER A 330 16.97 12.13 -28.87
CA SER A 330 16.07 13.15 -28.35
C SER A 330 16.82 14.25 -27.59
N ILE A 331 17.80 13.86 -26.77
CA ILE A 331 18.73 14.78 -26.09
C ILE A 331 19.50 15.61 -27.13
N TYR A 332 20.12 14.96 -28.12
CA TYR A 332 20.88 15.63 -29.18
C TYR A 332 20.02 16.67 -29.90
N SER A 333 18.83 16.29 -30.36
CA SER A 333 17.89 17.17 -31.06
C SER A 333 17.54 18.40 -30.21
N SER A 334 17.26 18.19 -28.92
CA SER A 334 16.91 19.26 -27.98
C SER A 334 18.08 20.22 -27.75
N LEU A 335 19.31 19.71 -27.64
CA LEU A 335 20.52 20.53 -27.49
C LEU A 335 20.88 21.31 -28.77
N ASN A 336 20.67 20.69 -29.94
CA ASN A 336 21.05 21.24 -31.24
C ASN A 336 20.28 22.52 -31.60
N ASN A 337 19.08 22.71 -31.06
CA ASN A 337 18.31 23.96 -31.19
C ASN A 337 19.11 25.21 -30.76
N ASN A 338 20.08 25.05 -29.85
CA ASN A 338 21.01 26.09 -29.40
C ASN A 338 22.47 25.64 -29.54
N PHE A 339 22.84 25.17 -30.74
CA PHE A 339 24.15 24.57 -31.03
C PHE A 339 25.36 25.31 -30.43
N LYS A 340 25.43 26.64 -30.60
CA LYS A 340 26.59 27.43 -30.15
C LYS A 340 26.79 27.35 -28.62
N THR A 341 25.71 27.33 -27.86
CA THR A 341 25.74 27.29 -26.39
C THR A 341 25.99 25.87 -25.87
N ASN A 342 25.53 24.86 -26.61
CA ASN A 342 25.52 23.46 -26.16
C ASN A 342 26.59 22.57 -26.82
N LYS A 343 27.57 23.15 -27.51
CA LYS A 343 28.57 22.42 -28.30
C LYS A 343 29.20 21.25 -27.53
N ASN A 344 29.66 21.50 -26.30
CA ASN A 344 30.30 20.47 -25.47
C ASN A 344 29.33 19.32 -25.11
N GLN A 345 28.07 19.63 -24.82
CA GLN A 345 27.05 18.63 -24.48
C GLN A 345 26.62 17.83 -25.72
N ILE A 346 26.60 18.46 -26.89
CA ILE A 346 26.35 17.79 -28.17
C ILE A 346 27.47 16.78 -28.46
N GLU A 347 28.74 17.17 -28.31
CA GLU A 347 29.89 16.26 -28.47
C GLU A 347 29.81 15.08 -27.50
N ARG A 348 29.41 15.32 -26.24
CA ARG A 348 29.19 14.26 -25.25
C ARG A 348 28.04 13.32 -25.66
N ALA A 349 26.92 13.85 -26.12
CA ALA A 349 25.79 13.04 -26.59
C ALA A 349 26.19 12.14 -27.78
N LEU A 350 26.96 12.67 -28.73
CA LEU A 350 27.51 11.89 -29.84
C LEU A 350 28.47 10.81 -29.36
N SER A 351 29.36 11.11 -28.41
CA SER A 351 30.25 10.10 -27.82
C SER A 351 29.47 8.96 -27.13
N VAL A 352 28.38 9.27 -26.45
CA VAL A 352 27.50 8.26 -25.84
C VAL A 352 26.83 7.40 -26.91
N PHE A 353 26.34 8.02 -27.99
CA PHE A 353 25.76 7.32 -29.12
C PHE A 353 26.78 6.39 -29.82
N ASP A 354 28.01 6.85 -30.04
CA ASP A 354 29.08 6.05 -30.61
C ASP A 354 29.41 4.83 -29.74
N ASP A 355 29.41 4.99 -28.40
CA ASP A 355 29.57 3.87 -27.48
C ASP A 355 28.41 2.86 -27.57
N MET A 356 27.17 3.31 -27.78
CA MET A 356 26.02 2.42 -28.00
C MET A 356 26.17 1.59 -29.28
N LEU A 357 26.70 2.16 -30.37
CA LEU A 357 26.87 1.46 -31.66
C LEU A 357 27.87 0.30 -31.60
N LYS A 358 28.69 0.21 -30.54
CA LYS A 358 29.56 -0.94 -30.26
C LYS A 358 28.78 -2.17 -29.81
N LEU A 359 27.52 -2.02 -29.41
CA LEU A 359 26.63 -3.10 -28.98
C LEU A 359 25.69 -3.50 -30.13
N ASP A 360 25.72 -4.77 -30.55
CA ASP A 360 25.01 -5.24 -31.75
C ASP A 360 23.50 -4.94 -31.73
N HIS A 361 22.82 -5.16 -30.60
CA HIS A 361 21.38 -4.94 -30.47
C HIS A 361 21.01 -3.44 -30.59
N LEU A 362 21.79 -2.55 -29.96
CA LEU A 362 21.58 -1.10 -30.07
C LEU A 362 21.93 -0.57 -31.47
N ARG A 363 22.93 -1.14 -32.14
CA ARG A 363 23.27 -0.81 -33.53
C ARG A 363 22.10 -1.12 -34.48
N LEU A 364 21.47 -2.27 -34.33
CA LEU A 364 20.27 -2.64 -35.11
C LEU A 364 19.11 -1.67 -34.88
N ASN A 365 18.87 -1.28 -33.62
CA ASN A 365 17.82 -0.32 -33.30
C ASN A 365 18.14 1.09 -33.80
N SER A 366 19.40 1.50 -33.79
CA SER A 366 19.84 2.78 -34.34
C SER A 366 19.50 2.92 -35.82
N ASN A 367 19.74 1.88 -36.61
CA ASN A 367 19.36 1.86 -38.02
C ASN A 367 17.83 2.03 -38.20
N LYS A 368 17.03 1.28 -37.42
CA LYS A 368 15.56 1.39 -37.47
C LYS A 368 15.06 2.79 -37.10
N VAL A 369 15.60 3.37 -36.02
CA VAL A 369 15.19 4.71 -35.55
C VAL A 369 15.59 5.79 -36.57
N MET A 370 16.80 5.71 -37.15
CA MET A 370 17.22 6.64 -38.20
C MET A 370 16.38 6.54 -39.47
N ASP A 371 15.97 5.34 -39.88
CA ASP A 371 15.11 5.17 -41.05
C ASP A 371 13.71 5.74 -40.84
N THR A 372 13.22 5.70 -39.60
CA THR A 372 11.95 6.33 -39.20
C THR A 372 12.04 7.87 -39.21
N LEU A 373 13.20 8.43 -38.85
CA LEU A 373 13.44 9.88 -38.91
C LEU A 373 13.62 10.42 -40.33
N LYS A 374 13.99 9.56 -41.31
CA LYS A 374 14.08 9.94 -42.74
C LYS A 374 12.73 9.95 -43.45
N THR A 375 11.69 9.41 -42.83
CA THR A 375 10.33 9.29 -43.41
C THR A 375 9.36 10.37 -42.91
N ILE A 376 9.84 11.29 -42.06
CA ILE A 376 9.17 12.53 -41.64
C ILE A 376 9.94 13.69 -42.25
#